data_AF-A0A9D9I1V8-F1
#
_entry.id   AF-A0A9D9I1V8-F1
#
_cell.length_a   1.000
_cell.length_b   1.000
_cell.length_c   1.000
_cell.angle_alpha   90.00
_cell.angle_beta   90.00
_cell.angle_gamma   90.00
#
_symmetry.space_group_name_H-M   'P 1'
#
loop_
_entity.id
_entity.type
_entity.pdbx_description
1 polymer ?
#
loop_
_entity_poly.entity_id
_entity_poly.type
_entity_poly.pdbx_seq_one_letter_code
_entity_poly.pdbx_strand_id
1 'polypeptide(L)'
;MKYKEIAEKYNVTINTVKSWKTRYGWQRGEKSAHTKNKKVCTQKGGQPGNQNALGHGPPTGNKNAEKYGFFSKFLPEETQEIFSAIEQANPLDLLWHQIQIAYAAIIRAQKIMYVKDQEDKTITKIGEKNGDTVYEERWEVQHAWDKQGKFLQAQARAQSELRSLIKQYDEMLHKNWELATEEQKARISLLTSKLNVGNEETEDDGFLGALAGKVDDVWNG
;
A
#
# COMPACT_ATOMS: atom_id res chain seq x y z
N MET A 1 -58.23 -8.56 -40.44
CA MET A 1 -58.46 -7.31 -39.68
C MET A 1 -57.20 -6.46 -39.70
N LYS A 2 -57.30 -5.19 -40.13
CA LYS A 2 -56.18 -4.24 -40.16
C LYS A 2 -56.04 -3.57 -38.78
N TYR A 3 -54.84 -3.11 -38.42
CA TYR A 3 -54.61 -2.47 -37.11
C TYR A 3 -55.42 -1.19 -36.90
N LYS A 4 -55.77 -0.48 -37.98
CA LYS A 4 -56.66 0.69 -37.92
C LYS A 4 -58.07 0.34 -37.43
N GLU A 5 -58.64 -0.77 -37.93
CA GLU A 5 -59.97 -1.24 -37.53
C GLU A 5 -60.01 -1.67 -36.06
N ILE A 6 -58.92 -2.28 -35.56
CA ILE A 6 -58.79 -2.65 -34.14
C ILE A 6 -58.65 -1.40 -33.27
N ALA A 7 -57.87 -0.41 -33.72
CA ALA A 7 -57.70 0.85 -33.04
C ALA A 7 -59.03 1.60 -32.87
N GLU A 8 -59.82 1.71 -33.95
CA GLU A 8 -61.14 2.35 -33.92
C GLU A 8 -62.15 1.57 -33.06
N LYS A 9 -62.22 0.23 -33.20
CA LYS A 9 -63.17 -0.60 -32.44
C LYS A 9 -62.99 -0.47 -30.92
N TYR A 10 -61.74 -0.36 -30.46
CA TYR A 10 -61.42 -0.26 -29.04
C TYR A 10 -61.06 1.16 -28.59
N ASN A 11 -61.28 2.17 -29.46
CA ASN A 11 -60.95 3.58 -29.23
C ASN A 11 -59.52 3.80 -28.67
N VAL A 12 -58.55 3.06 -29.19
CA VAL A 12 -57.13 3.17 -28.83
C VAL A 12 -56.30 3.66 -29.99
N THR A 13 -55.16 4.28 -29.73
CA THR A 13 -54.27 4.72 -30.82
C THR A 13 -53.68 3.53 -31.57
N ILE A 14 -53.39 3.72 -32.86
CA ILE A 14 -52.74 2.69 -33.69
C ILE A 14 -51.39 2.23 -33.12
N ASN A 15 -50.68 3.12 -32.41
CA ASN A 15 -49.40 2.82 -31.78
C ASN A 15 -49.55 1.88 -30.58
N THR A 16 -50.65 2.02 -29.82
CA THR A 16 -51.00 1.09 -28.74
C THR A 16 -51.22 -0.32 -29.27
N VAL A 17 -51.97 -0.47 -30.37
CA VAL A 17 -52.22 -1.77 -31.02
C VAL A 17 -50.93 -2.39 -31.57
N LYS A 18 -50.03 -1.57 -32.15
CA LYS A 18 -48.71 -2.04 -32.60
C LYS A 18 -47.84 -2.51 -31.43
N SER A 19 -47.90 -1.83 -30.29
CA SER A 19 -47.18 -2.21 -29.06
C SER A 19 -47.68 -3.56 -28.54
N TRP A 20 -49.00 -3.79 -28.51
CA TRP A 20 -49.58 -5.08 -28.13
C TRP A 20 -49.15 -6.22 -29.05
N LYS A 21 -49.09 -5.96 -30.36
CA LYS A 21 -48.59 -6.94 -31.32
C LYS A 21 -47.17 -7.40 -30.98
N THR A 22 -46.28 -6.47 -30.65
CA THR A 22 -44.89 -6.79 -30.28
C THR A 22 -44.82 -7.46 -28.91
N ARG A 23 -45.51 -6.90 -27.91
CA ARG A 23 -45.46 -7.37 -26.51
C ARG A 23 -46.02 -8.78 -26.34
N TYR A 24 -47.10 -9.10 -27.04
CA TYR A 24 -47.80 -10.39 -26.94
C TYR A 24 -47.56 -11.27 -28.16
N GLY A 25 -46.58 -10.94 -29.01
CA GLY A 25 -46.13 -11.78 -30.12
C GLY A 25 -47.23 -12.10 -31.14
N TRP A 26 -48.14 -11.17 -31.45
CA TRP A 26 -49.22 -11.42 -32.41
C TRP A 26 -48.65 -11.62 -33.82
N GLN A 27 -48.64 -12.87 -34.27
CA GLN A 27 -48.24 -13.22 -35.62
C GLN A 27 -49.45 -13.12 -36.55
N ARG A 28 -49.31 -12.35 -37.63
CA ARG A 28 -50.24 -12.45 -38.75
C ARG A 28 -49.79 -13.68 -39.54
N GLY A 29 -50.64 -14.70 -39.60
CA GLY A 29 -50.36 -15.96 -40.27
C GLY A 29 -49.66 -15.77 -41.62
N GLU A 30 -48.63 -16.58 -41.80
CA GLU A 30 -47.76 -16.81 -42.96
C GLU A 30 -47.95 -15.89 -44.18
N LYS A 31 -46.97 -15.00 -44.35
CA LYS A 31 -46.31 -14.62 -45.63
C LYS A 31 -45.27 -13.55 -45.32
N SER A 32 -44.09 -13.99 -44.90
CA SER A 32 -42.94 -13.12 -44.69
C SER A 32 -41.69 -13.87 -45.11
N ALA A 33 -41.44 -13.88 -46.41
CA ALA A 33 -40.13 -14.24 -46.94
C ALA A 33 -39.11 -13.24 -46.35
N HIS A 34 -38.03 -13.79 -45.80
CA HIS A 34 -36.83 -13.11 -45.29
C HIS A 34 -36.94 -12.46 -43.91
N THR A 35 -36.42 -13.17 -42.92
CA THR A 35 -35.74 -12.56 -41.77
C THR A 35 -34.64 -13.52 -41.29
N LYS A 36 -33.49 -13.51 -41.97
CA LYS A 36 -32.26 -14.01 -41.34
C LYS A 36 -31.82 -12.97 -40.31
N ASN A 37 -32.40 -13.03 -39.11
CA ASN A 37 -31.86 -12.33 -37.95
C ASN A 37 -30.74 -13.14 -37.34
N LYS A 38 -29.55 -13.07 -37.95
CA LYS A 38 -28.31 -13.38 -37.26
C LYS A 38 -27.28 -12.33 -37.65
N LYS A 39 -27.25 -11.21 -36.92
CA LYS A 39 -26.04 -10.39 -36.83
C LYS A 39 -25.01 -11.26 -36.12
N VAL A 40 -24.28 -12.07 -36.88
CA VAL A 40 -23.09 -12.73 -36.37
C VAL A 40 -22.05 -11.61 -36.24
N CYS A 41 -21.70 -11.27 -35.01
CA CYS A 41 -20.49 -10.52 -34.74
C CYS A 41 -19.34 -11.32 -35.36
N THR A 42 -18.78 -10.87 -36.48
CA THR A 42 -17.56 -11.47 -37.02
C THR A 42 -16.44 -11.09 -36.07
N GLN A 43 -16.25 -11.90 -35.02
CA GLN A 43 -15.04 -11.89 -34.22
C GLN A 43 -13.88 -12.03 -35.22
N LYS A 44 -13.05 -10.99 -35.35
CA LYS A 44 -11.80 -11.06 -36.12
C LYS A 44 -10.83 -11.95 -35.35
N GLY A 45 -11.10 -13.25 -35.35
CA GLY A 45 -10.13 -14.27 -34.97
C GLY A 45 -9.23 -14.60 -36.16
N GLY A 46 -8.07 -15.18 -35.87
CA GLY A 46 -7.21 -15.76 -36.90
C GLY A 46 -7.97 -16.80 -37.74
N GLN A 47 -7.47 -17.08 -38.94
CA GLN A 47 -8.08 -18.06 -39.84
C GLN A 47 -8.38 -19.39 -39.11
N PRO A 48 -9.55 -20.02 -39.35
CA PRO A 48 -9.84 -21.34 -38.81
C PRO A 48 -8.74 -22.33 -39.23
N GLY A 49 -8.05 -22.94 -38.27
CA GLY A 49 -6.91 -23.83 -38.53
C GLY A 49 -5.54 -23.16 -38.64
N ASN A 50 -5.42 -21.87 -38.27
CA ASN A 50 -4.15 -21.15 -38.25
C ASN A 50 -3.16 -21.77 -37.25
N GLN A 51 -2.11 -22.43 -37.76
CA GLN A 51 -0.98 -22.96 -36.97
C GLN A 51 0.19 -21.96 -36.87
N ASN A 52 0.06 -20.72 -37.35
CA ASN A 52 1.13 -19.71 -37.32
C ASN A 52 1.48 -19.25 -35.89
N ALA A 53 0.68 -19.60 -34.89
CA ALA A 53 1.00 -19.40 -33.47
C ALA A 53 1.52 -20.68 -32.79
N LEU A 54 1.50 -21.83 -33.47
CA LEU A 54 2.01 -23.09 -32.94
C LEU A 54 3.55 -23.00 -32.94
N GLY A 55 4.14 -22.73 -31.79
CA GLY A 55 5.60 -22.59 -31.62
C GLY A 55 6.12 -21.15 -31.64
N HIS A 56 5.32 -20.20 -32.08
CA HIS A 56 5.62 -18.76 -31.94
C HIS A 56 4.95 -18.23 -30.67
N GLY A 57 5.55 -18.60 -29.53
CA GLY A 57 5.27 -17.90 -28.28
C GLY A 57 5.63 -16.41 -28.39
N PRO A 58 5.15 -15.58 -27.46
CA PRO A 58 5.62 -14.21 -27.37
C PRO A 58 7.16 -14.18 -27.36
N PRO A 59 7.82 -13.19 -28.00
CA PRO A 59 9.27 -13.11 -28.03
C PRO A 59 9.84 -13.29 -26.62
N THR A 60 10.93 -14.04 -26.46
CA THR A 60 11.63 -14.16 -25.18
C THR A 60 11.92 -12.76 -24.62
N GLY A 61 11.35 -12.43 -23.45
CA GLY A 61 11.39 -11.08 -22.86
C GLY A 61 10.16 -10.21 -23.08
N ASN A 62 9.08 -10.73 -23.69
CA ASN A 62 7.82 -10.00 -23.82
C ASN A 62 7.08 -9.93 -22.47
N LYS A 63 7.27 -8.81 -21.76
CA LYS A 63 6.61 -8.48 -20.49
C LYS A 63 5.22 -7.85 -20.64
N ASN A 64 4.67 -7.77 -21.86
CA ASN A 64 3.38 -7.10 -22.11
C ASN A 64 2.17 -7.80 -21.47
N ALA A 65 2.31 -9.05 -21.04
CA ALA A 65 1.26 -9.81 -20.35
C ALA A 65 1.37 -9.73 -18.81
N GLU A 66 2.43 -9.12 -18.26
CA GLU A 66 2.53 -8.88 -16.82
C GLU A 66 1.53 -7.81 -16.41
N LYS A 67 0.74 -8.07 -15.36
CA LYS A 67 -0.23 -7.13 -14.78
C LYS A 67 0.38 -5.74 -14.47
N TYR A 68 1.71 -5.68 -14.34
CA TYR A 68 2.51 -4.51 -13.99
C TYR A 68 3.46 -4.03 -15.09
N GLY A 69 3.24 -4.39 -16.36
CA GLY A 69 4.15 -4.05 -17.47
C GLY A 69 4.51 -2.56 -17.60
N PHE A 70 3.74 -1.65 -17.00
CA PHE A 70 4.08 -0.24 -16.85
C PHE A 70 5.29 0.00 -15.90
N PHE A 71 5.30 -0.66 -14.74
CA PHE A 71 6.34 -0.51 -13.72
C PHE A 71 7.56 -1.41 -13.97
N SER A 72 7.43 -2.48 -14.76
CA SER A 72 8.55 -3.37 -15.10
C SER A 72 9.71 -2.68 -15.83
N LYS A 73 9.50 -1.47 -16.36
CA LYS A 73 10.54 -0.64 -17.00
C LYS A 73 11.42 0.13 -16.00
N PHE A 74 10.92 0.36 -14.79
CA PHE A 74 11.53 1.28 -13.83
C PHE A 74 11.87 0.61 -12.49
N LEU A 75 11.28 -0.56 -12.20
CA LEU A 75 11.51 -1.29 -10.97
C LEU A 75 12.39 -2.53 -11.19
N PRO A 76 13.40 -2.76 -10.33
CA PRO A 76 14.12 -4.03 -10.27
C PRO A 76 13.15 -5.21 -10.11
N GLU A 77 13.54 -6.39 -10.58
CA GLU A 77 12.71 -7.61 -10.55
C GLU A 77 12.29 -7.97 -9.10
N GLU A 78 13.21 -7.84 -8.15
CA GLU A 78 12.94 -8.02 -6.71
C GLU A 78 11.85 -7.06 -6.17
N THR A 79 11.75 -5.86 -6.74
CA THR A 79 10.78 -4.84 -6.30
C THR A 79 9.38 -5.10 -6.88
N GLN A 80 9.27 -5.81 -8.00
CA GLN A 80 7.99 -6.12 -8.65
C GLN A 80 7.19 -7.16 -7.86
N GLU A 81 7.86 -8.17 -7.30
CA GLU A 81 7.23 -9.16 -6.42
C GLU A 81 6.67 -8.51 -5.16
N ILE A 82 7.43 -7.58 -4.56
CA ILE A 82 7.00 -6.81 -3.38
C ILE A 82 5.75 -5.97 -3.70
N PHE A 83 5.74 -5.25 -4.82
CA PHE A 83 4.58 -4.44 -5.22
C PHE A 83 3.34 -5.30 -5.51
N SER A 84 3.53 -6.43 -6.17
CA SER A 84 2.44 -7.37 -6.47
C SER A 84 1.81 -7.94 -5.19
N ALA A 85 2.64 -8.25 -4.19
CA ALA A 85 2.20 -8.70 -2.88
C ALA A 85 1.45 -7.60 -2.11
N ILE A 86 1.89 -6.35 -2.22
CA ILE A 86 1.26 -5.20 -1.54
C ILE A 86 -0.15 -4.93 -2.09
N GLU A 87 -0.36 -4.98 -3.41
CA GLU A 87 -1.68 -4.66 -3.98
C GLU A 87 -2.76 -5.67 -3.61
N GLN A 88 -2.37 -6.92 -3.31
CA GLN A 88 -3.30 -7.98 -2.91
C GLN A 88 -3.46 -8.08 -1.39
N ALA A 89 -2.64 -7.37 -0.61
CA ALA A 89 -2.67 -7.42 0.83
C ALA A 89 -3.79 -6.55 1.40
N ASN A 90 -4.37 -7.01 2.52
CA ASN A 90 -5.31 -6.21 3.28
C ASN A 90 -4.57 -4.96 3.85
N PRO A 91 -5.12 -3.74 3.69
CA PRO A 91 -4.52 -2.53 4.26
C PRO A 91 -4.18 -2.64 5.75
N LEU A 92 -4.99 -3.39 6.51
CA LEU A 92 -4.78 -3.62 7.93
C LEU A 92 -3.54 -4.49 8.17
N ASP A 93 -3.32 -5.53 7.36
CA ASP A 93 -2.14 -6.39 7.47
C ASP A 93 -0.85 -5.68 7.01
N LEU A 94 -0.94 -4.80 6.00
CA LEU A 94 0.19 -3.95 5.60
C LEU A 94 0.62 -3.02 6.73
N LEU A 95 -0.34 -2.34 7.37
CA LEU A 95 -0.06 -1.47 8.50
C LEU A 95 0.53 -2.24 9.68
N TRP A 96 0.03 -3.46 9.92
CA TRP A 96 0.61 -4.36 10.91
C TRP A 96 2.07 -4.72 10.60
N HIS A 97 2.39 -5.08 9.36
CA HIS A 97 3.76 -5.35 8.97
C HIS A 97 4.67 -4.13 9.15
N GLN A 98 4.16 -2.93 8.89
CA GLN A 98 4.90 -1.70 9.15
C GLN A 98 5.21 -1.50 10.63
N ILE A 99 4.24 -1.76 11.52
CA ILE A 99 4.44 -1.74 12.98
C ILE A 99 5.53 -2.75 13.39
N GLN A 100 5.50 -3.97 12.84
CA GLN A 100 6.50 -5.00 13.14
C GLN A 100 7.91 -4.57 12.71
N ILE A 101 8.04 -4.00 11.51
CA ILE A 101 9.32 -3.50 10.98
C ILE A 101 9.84 -2.36 11.87
N ALA A 102 9.00 -1.40 12.23
CA ALA A 102 9.37 -0.29 13.10
C ALA A 102 9.84 -0.78 14.47
N TYR A 103 9.09 -1.70 15.09
CA TYR A 103 9.47 -2.30 16.37
C TYR A 103 10.81 -3.06 16.29
N ALA A 104 11.00 -3.86 15.23
CA ALA A 104 12.26 -4.57 15.01
C ALA A 104 13.45 -3.61 14.79
N ALA A 105 13.24 -2.51 14.06
CA ALA A 105 14.25 -1.49 13.84
C ALA A 105 14.66 -0.80 15.15
N ILE A 106 13.71 -0.50 16.04
CA ILE A 106 14.00 0.08 17.36
C ILE A 106 14.86 -0.87 18.21
N ILE A 107 14.49 -2.15 18.29
CA ILE A 107 15.27 -3.15 19.03
C ILE A 107 16.68 -3.29 18.44
N ARG A 108 16.80 -3.31 17.11
CA ARG A 108 18.10 -3.38 16.45
C ARG A 108 18.94 -2.14 16.74
N ALA A 109 18.33 -0.94 16.71
CA ALA A 109 19.00 0.32 17.01
C ALA A 109 19.54 0.35 18.46
N GLN A 110 18.77 -0.17 19.43
CA GLN A 110 19.22 -0.31 20.82
C GLN A 110 20.53 -1.10 20.94
N LYS A 111 20.72 -2.15 20.12
CA LYS A 111 21.96 -2.94 20.12
C LYS A 111 23.14 -2.20 19.47
N ILE A 112 22.88 -1.40 18.45
CA ILE A 112 23.92 -0.69 17.69
C ILE A 112 24.37 0.58 18.41
N MET A 113 23.44 1.31 19.00
CA MET A 113 23.67 2.63 19.62
C MET A 113 23.98 2.54 21.12
N TYR A 114 24.27 1.34 21.63
CA TYR A 114 24.55 1.10 23.04
C TYR A 114 25.82 1.84 23.51
N VAL A 115 25.68 2.62 24.58
CA VAL A 115 26.77 3.28 25.30
C VAL A 115 27.09 2.45 26.54
N LYS A 116 28.34 1.97 26.67
CA LYS A 116 28.74 1.07 27.77
C LYS A 116 28.81 1.78 29.11
N ASP A 117 29.47 2.93 29.14
CA ASP A 117 29.75 3.71 30.35
C ASP A 117 30.06 5.17 29.99
N GLN A 118 30.36 5.99 31.01
CA GLN A 118 30.66 7.42 30.86
C GLN A 118 31.93 7.70 30.01
N GLU A 119 32.83 6.73 29.90
CA GLU A 119 34.10 6.85 29.19
C GLU A 119 34.05 6.30 27.76
N ASP A 120 32.92 5.73 27.33
CA ASP A 120 32.69 5.21 25.98
C ASP A 120 32.79 6.33 24.93
N LYS A 121 34.02 6.52 24.44
CA LYS A 121 34.38 7.47 23.38
C LYS A 121 34.64 6.71 22.09
N THR A 122 34.07 7.19 21.00
CA THR A 122 34.37 6.69 19.66
C THR A 122 35.23 7.73 18.93
N ILE A 123 36.42 7.32 18.50
CA ILE A 123 37.39 8.18 17.84
C ILE A 123 37.57 7.66 16.42
N THR A 124 37.24 8.48 15.43
CA THR A 124 37.28 8.10 14.02
C THR A 124 38.15 9.09 13.25
N LYS A 125 39.09 8.59 12.42
CA LYS A 125 39.89 9.45 11.54
C LYS A 125 39.01 9.91 10.38
N ILE A 126 38.78 11.21 10.29
CA ILE A 126 37.91 11.83 9.28
C ILE A 126 38.70 12.51 8.16
N GLY A 127 40.02 12.60 8.29
CA GLY A 127 40.86 13.16 7.24
C GLY A 127 42.33 12.89 7.46
N GLU A 128 43.03 12.69 6.35
CA GLU A 128 44.48 12.61 6.30
C GLU A 128 44.95 13.44 5.12
N LYS A 129 45.85 14.38 5.38
CA LYS A 129 46.49 15.16 4.34
C LYS A 129 47.98 14.99 4.47
N ASN A 130 48.59 14.42 3.43
CA ASN A 130 50.02 14.18 3.36
C ASN A 130 50.62 15.10 2.31
N GLY A 131 51.33 16.15 2.75
CA GLY A 131 52.06 17.07 1.87
C GLY A 131 53.57 16.96 2.11
N ASP A 132 54.37 17.37 1.12
CA ASP A 132 55.85 17.27 1.12
C ASP A 132 56.56 17.88 2.36
N THR A 133 55.87 18.71 3.14
CA THR A 133 56.43 19.39 4.32
C THR A 133 55.57 19.25 5.58
N VAL A 134 54.31 18.82 5.48
CA VAL A 134 53.38 18.72 6.62
C VAL A 134 52.46 17.51 6.48
N TYR A 135 52.36 16.75 7.57
CA TYR A 135 51.37 15.70 7.78
C TYR A 135 50.27 16.23 8.70
N GLU A 136 49.01 16.22 8.23
CA GLU A 136 47.84 16.64 9.02
C GLU A 136 46.84 15.48 9.13
N GLU A 137 46.49 15.10 10.35
CA GLU A 137 45.40 14.16 10.63
C GLU A 137 44.24 14.89 11.32
N ARG A 138 43.02 14.56 10.92
CA ARG A 138 41.80 15.03 11.57
C ARG A 138 41.03 13.86 12.15
N TRP A 139 40.65 14.00 13.41
CA TRP A 139 39.95 13.00 14.18
C TRP A 139 38.62 13.60 14.69
N GLU A 140 37.54 12.85 14.54
CA GLU A 140 36.26 13.13 15.17
C GLU A 140 36.15 12.31 16.45
N VAL A 141 35.77 12.97 17.55
CA VAL A 141 35.56 12.33 18.84
C VAL A 141 34.08 12.43 19.20
N GLN A 142 33.42 11.28 19.31
CA GLN A 142 32.05 11.19 19.81
C GLN A 142 32.08 10.75 21.27
N HIS A 143 31.61 11.63 22.16
CA HIS A 143 31.56 11.37 23.60
C HIS A 143 30.34 10.52 23.99
N ALA A 144 30.45 9.77 25.08
CA ALA A 144 29.38 8.93 25.62
C ALA A 144 28.06 9.69 25.82
N TRP A 145 28.13 10.89 26.39
CA TRP A 145 26.94 11.72 26.65
C TRP A 145 26.26 12.20 25.36
N ASP A 146 27.04 12.54 24.32
CA ASP A 146 26.50 12.97 23.02
C ASP A 146 25.87 11.78 22.27
N LYS A 147 26.55 10.62 22.27
CA LYS A 147 26.01 9.35 21.73
C LYS A 147 24.69 8.99 22.40
N GLN A 148 24.65 9.03 23.74
CA GLN A 148 23.46 8.72 24.52
C GLN A 148 22.33 9.73 24.25
N GLY A 149 22.64 11.03 24.19
CA GLY A 149 21.67 12.08 23.87
C GLY A 149 21.04 11.90 22.49
N LYS A 150 21.86 11.71 21.46
CA LYS A 150 21.40 11.44 20.09
C LYS A 150 20.58 10.16 20.01
N PHE A 151 21.00 9.11 20.73
CA PHE A 151 20.26 7.86 20.82
C PHE A 151 18.88 8.05 21.43
N LEU A 152 18.78 8.68 22.60
CA LEU A 152 17.50 8.94 23.27
C LEU A 152 16.58 9.79 22.41
N GLN A 153 17.11 10.80 21.72
CA GLN A 153 16.32 11.65 20.82
C GLN A 153 15.78 10.86 19.62
N ALA A 154 16.62 10.03 18.98
CA ALA A 154 16.20 9.17 17.87
C ALA A 154 15.18 8.11 18.34
N GLN A 155 15.40 7.53 19.52
CA GLN A 155 14.50 6.55 20.12
C GLN A 155 13.14 7.16 20.46
N ALA A 156 13.09 8.37 21.04
CA ALA A 156 11.84 9.07 21.33
C ALA A 156 11.01 9.32 20.07
N ARG A 157 11.65 9.77 18.99
CA ARG A 157 10.99 9.96 17.68
C ARG A 157 10.44 8.63 17.14
N ALA A 158 11.27 7.58 17.12
CA ALA A 158 10.86 6.26 16.62
C ALA A 158 9.69 5.67 17.44
N GLN A 159 9.68 5.87 18.76
CA GLN A 159 8.58 5.46 19.63
C GLN A 159 7.30 6.26 19.38
N SER A 160 7.41 7.56 19.12
CA SER A 160 6.26 8.39 18.75
C SER A 160 5.60 7.92 17.45
N GLU A 161 6.40 7.63 16.42
CA GLU A 161 5.91 7.05 15.17
C GLU A 161 5.25 5.70 15.39
N LEU A 162 5.87 4.81 16.18
CA LEU A 162 5.29 3.51 16.51
C LEU A 162 3.93 3.64 17.20
N ARG A 163 3.79 4.56 18.17
CA ARG A 163 2.49 4.84 18.82
C ARG A 163 1.46 5.36 17.82
N SER A 164 1.85 6.23 16.89
CA SER A 164 0.97 6.74 15.84
C SER A 164 0.48 5.61 14.92
N LEU A 165 1.37 4.72 14.48
CA LEU A 165 1.01 3.56 13.66
C LEU A 165 0.04 2.61 14.38
N ILE A 166 0.30 2.34 15.68
CA ILE A 166 -0.59 1.51 16.51
C ILE A 166 -1.97 2.15 16.65
N LYS A 167 -2.03 3.47 16.87
CA LYS A 167 -3.30 4.20 16.94
C LYS A 167 -4.07 4.12 15.61
N GLN A 168 -3.39 4.32 14.48
CA GLN A 168 -4.01 4.16 13.16
C GLN A 168 -4.53 2.74 12.93
N TYR A 169 -3.77 1.73 13.37
CA TYR A 169 -4.18 0.33 13.28
C TYR A 169 -5.42 0.05 14.13
N ASP A 170 -5.45 0.55 15.36
CA ASP A 170 -6.59 0.45 16.27
C ASP A 170 -7.84 1.13 15.70
N GLU A 171 -7.70 2.34 15.15
CA GLU A 171 -8.81 3.06 14.50
C GLU A 171 -9.34 2.32 13.27
N MET A 172 -8.47 1.77 12.42
CA MET A 172 -8.87 0.98 11.25
C MET A 172 -9.55 -0.32 11.66
N LEU A 173 -9.08 -0.95 12.72
CA LEU A 173 -9.64 -2.18 13.26
C LEU A 173 -11.03 -1.95 13.86
N HIS A 174 -11.23 -0.86 14.60
CA HIS A 174 -12.54 -0.48 15.15
C HIS A 174 -13.56 -0.07 14.07
N LYS A 175 -13.13 0.52 12.95
CA LYS A 175 -14.04 0.84 11.83
C LYS A 175 -14.70 -0.41 11.23
N ASN A 176 -14.00 -1.54 11.22
CA ASN A 176 -14.49 -2.82 10.72
C ASN A 176 -14.49 -3.90 11.81
N TRP A 177 -14.86 -3.52 13.05
CA TRP A 177 -14.71 -4.38 14.23
C TRP A 177 -15.40 -5.75 14.10
N GLU A 178 -16.53 -5.82 13.43
CA GLU A 178 -17.29 -7.06 13.20
C GLU A 178 -16.63 -7.99 12.17
N LEU A 179 -15.82 -7.43 11.26
CA LEU A 179 -15.10 -8.17 10.22
C LEU A 179 -13.64 -8.48 10.63
N ALA A 180 -13.15 -7.84 11.69
CA ALA A 180 -11.80 -8.06 12.21
C ALA A 180 -11.69 -9.42 12.89
N THR A 181 -10.64 -10.18 12.54
CA THR A 181 -10.40 -11.50 13.12
C THR A 181 -9.99 -11.39 14.61
N GLU A 182 -10.23 -12.44 15.38
CA GLU A 182 -9.79 -12.48 16.79
C GLU A 182 -8.27 -12.29 16.93
N GLU A 183 -7.50 -12.82 15.98
CA GLU A 183 -6.05 -12.59 15.92
C GLU A 183 -5.69 -11.11 15.76
N GLN A 184 -6.39 -10.39 14.88
CA GLN A 184 -6.17 -8.95 14.68
C GLN A 184 -6.48 -8.14 15.95
N LYS A 185 -7.51 -8.53 16.70
CA LYS A 185 -7.86 -7.91 17.99
C LYS A 185 -6.82 -8.20 19.08
N ALA A 186 -6.32 -9.44 19.14
CA ALA A 186 -5.31 -9.85 20.13
C ALA A 186 -3.94 -9.19 19.90
N ARG A 187 -3.58 -8.91 18.64
CA ARG A 187 -2.33 -8.24 18.24
C ARG A 187 -2.13 -6.89 18.93
N ILE A 188 -3.19 -6.07 19.01
CA ILE A 188 -3.14 -4.75 19.66
C ILE A 188 -2.87 -4.91 21.15
N SER A 189 -3.66 -5.76 21.83
CA SER A 189 -3.51 -6.00 23.26
C SER A 189 -2.07 -6.43 23.64
N LEU A 190 -1.46 -7.29 22.83
CA LEU A 190 -0.08 -7.74 23.05
C LEU A 190 0.95 -6.62 22.84
N LEU A 191 0.76 -5.75 21.85
CA LEU A 191 1.68 -4.63 21.61
C LEU A 191 1.54 -3.54 22.66
N THR A 192 0.31 -3.17 23.00
CA THR A 192 0.05 -2.15 24.02
C THR A 192 0.62 -2.57 25.37
N SER A 193 0.53 -3.85 25.74
CA SER A 193 1.16 -4.39 26.95
C SER A 193 2.68 -4.43 26.86
N LYS A 194 3.25 -4.92 25.75
CA LYS A 194 4.72 -4.96 25.55
C LYS A 194 5.37 -3.59 25.49
N LEU A 195 4.65 -2.59 25.02
CA LEU A 195 5.13 -1.21 24.93
C LEU A 195 4.78 -0.39 26.18
N ASN A 196 4.09 -0.97 27.16
CA ASN A 196 3.62 -0.30 28.37
C ASN A 196 2.75 0.94 28.08
N VAL A 197 2.06 0.96 26.94
CA VAL A 197 1.24 2.11 26.46
C VAL A 197 -0.12 2.19 27.18
N GLY A 198 -0.43 1.23 28.06
CA GLY A 198 -1.75 1.08 28.67
C GLY A 198 -1.89 1.50 30.13
N ASN A 199 -0.85 2.01 30.79
CA ASN A 199 -0.97 2.44 32.18
C ASN A 199 0.01 3.56 32.53
N GLU A 200 -0.15 4.70 31.87
CA GLU A 200 0.20 6.01 32.39
C GLU A 200 -0.59 6.99 31.53
N GLU A 201 -1.44 7.81 32.14
CA GLU A 201 -1.68 9.15 31.62
C GLU A 201 -0.31 9.80 31.52
N THR A 202 0.41 9.56 30.42
CA THR A 202 1.54 10.42 30.07
C THR A 202 0.90 11.70 29.58
N GLU A 203 0.50 12.55 30.53
CA GLU A 203 0.67 13.98 30.35
C GLU A 203 2.04 14.15 29.69
N ASP A 204 2.06 14.85 28.56
CA ASP A 204 3.30 15.37 28.01
C ASP A 204 3.91 16.25 29.10
N ASP A 205 4.74 15.67 29.96
CA ASP A 205 5.35 16.26 31.15
C ASP A 205 6.37 17.35 30.79
N GLY A 206 6.41 17.74 29.51
CA GLY A 206 7.32 18.70 28.98
C GLY A 206 8.77 18.21 29.03
N PHE A 207 9.05 16.95 29.37
CA PHE A 207 10.42 16.46 29.49
C PHE A 207 11.14 16.51 28.14
N LEU A 208 10.47 16.17 27.04
CA LEU A 208 11.03 16.28 25.69
C LEU A 208 11.18 17.74 25.24
N GLY A 209 10.26 18.62 25.62
CA GLY A 209 10.37 20.07 25.39
C GLY A 209 11.53 20.69 26.17
N ALA A 210 11.74 20.26 27.42
CA ALA A 210 12.83 20.67 28.28
C ALA A 210 14.19 20.15 27.79
N LEU A 211 14.23 18.93 27.24
CA LEU A 211 15.45 18.38 26.63
C LEU A 211 15.82 19.14 25.35
N ALA A 212 14.84 19.55 24.55
CA ALA A 212 15.08 20.38 23.36
C ALA A 212 15.60 21.78 23.75
N GLY A 213 15.00 22.44 24.75
CA GLY A 213 15.45 23.75 25.23
C GLY A 213 16.83 23.73 25.89
N LYS A 214 17.17 22.69 26.66
CA LYS A 214 18.50 22.56 27.28
C LYS A 214 19.63 22.36 26.28
N VAL A 215 19.35 21.75 25.13
CA VAL A 215 20.36 21.62 24.07
C VAL A 215 20.70 23.01 23.56
N ASP A 216 19.73 23.88 23.28
CA ASP A 216 19.98 25.23 22.77
C ASP A 216 20.74 26.14 23.77
N ASP A 217 20.53 25.97 25.08
CA ASP A 217 21.26 26.73 26.12
C ASP A 217 22.74 26.34 26.24
N VAL A 218 23.10 25.08 25.94
CA VAL A 218 24.49 24.61 26.00
C VAL A 218 25.31 25.04 24.78
N TRP A 219 24.65 25.36 23.65
CA TRP A 219 25.32 25.82 22.43
C TRP A 219 25.48 27.34 22.35
N ASN A 220 24.81 28.12 23.20
CA ASN A 220 24.86 29.59 23.21
C ASN A 220 25.55 30.19 24.45
N GLY A 221 26.23 29.37 25.26
CA GLY A 221 26.98 29.78 26.46
C GLY A 221 28.49 29.73 26.29
#